data_AF-A0AA45WPM8-F1
#
_entry.id   AF-A0AA45WPM8-F1
#
_cell.length_a   1.000
_cell.length_b   1.000
_cell.length_c   1.000
_cell.angle_alpha   90.00
_cell.angle_beta   90.00
_cell.angle_gamma   90.00
#
_symmetry.space_group_name_H-M   'P 1'
#
loop_
_entity.id
_entity.type
_entity.pdbx_description
1 polymer ?
#
loop_
_entity_poly.entity_id
_entity_poly.type
_entity_poly.pdbx_seq_one_letter_code
_entity_poly.pdbx_strand_id
1 'polypeptide(L)'
;MMGIAKKVMVFALIAVAHLIDTSLGNQHLFRDGTVLFYLVNEAISILENAGRIGLPIPPQLQKGIEILREKRKENDKDESSH
;
A
#
# COMPACT_ATOMS: atom_id res chain seq x y z
N MET A 1 6.10 -10.48 -13.65
CA MET A 1 6.08 -11.41 -12.49
C MET A 1 6.32 -10.73 -11.15
N MET A 2 7.18 -9.69 -11.06
CA MET A 2 7.47 -8.93 -9.83
C MET A 2 6.23 -8.49 -9.02
N GLY A 3 5.14 -8.09 -9.70
CA GLY A 3 3.90 -7.63 -9.04
C GLY A 3 3.11 -8.73 -8.32
N ILE A 4 3.14 -9.97 -8.82
CA ILE A 4 2.41 -11.09 -8.19
C ILE A 4 3.13 -11.53 -6.91
N ALA A 5 4.46 -11.63 -6.96
CA ALA A 5 5.27 -11.95 -5.78
C ALA A 5 5.07 -10.92 -4.65
N LYS A 6 5.00 -9.62 -4.99
CA LYS A 6 4.68 -8.57 -4.03
C LYS A 6 3.32 -8.79 -3.37
N LYS A 7 2.29 -9.13 -4.14
CA LYS A 7 0.95 -9.43 -3.61
C LYS A 7 0.95 -10.66 -2.69
N VAL A 8 1.66 -11.72 -3.06
CA VAL A 8 1.81 -12.92 -2.21
C VAL A 8 2.49 -12.57 -0.88
N MET A 9 3.51 -11.72 -0.88
CA MET A 9 4.14 -11.23 0.35
C MET A 9 3.19 -10.42 1.24
N VAL A 10 2.32 -9.59 0.65
CA VAL A 10 1.28 -8.87 1.41
C VAL A 10 0.35 -9.84 2.13
N PHE A 11 -0.11 -10.89 1.44
CA PHE A 11 -0.94 -11.92 2.07
C PHE A 11 -0.20 -12.67 3.19
N ALA A 12 1.08 -12.97 3.01
CA ALA A 12 1.89 -13.59 4.06
C ALA A 12 2.02 -12.70 5.31
N LEU A 13 2.22 -11.39 5.13
CA LEU A 13 2.29 -10.44 6.25
C LEU A 13 0.95 -10.31 6.99
N ILE A 14 -0.18 -10.29 6.27
CA ILE A 14 -1.51 -10.29 6.88
C ILE A 14 -1.73 -11.57 7.70
N ALA A 15 -1.26 -12.73 7.19
CA ALA A 15 -1.34 -13.99 7.93
C ALA A 15 -0.51 -13.96 9.22
N VAL A 16 0.70 -13.39 9.19
CA VAL A 16 1.53 -13.20 10.40
C VAL A 16 0.83 -12.26 11.40
N ALA A 17 0.30 -11.13 10.94
CA ALA A 17 -0.44 -10.21 11.80
C ALA A 17 -1.66 -10.88 12.45
N HIS A 18 -2.35 -11.74 11.72
CA HIS A 18 -3.45 -12.54 12.26
C HIS A 18 -2.99 -13.51 13.36
N LEU A 19 -1.85 -14.20 13.18
CA LEU A 19 -1.29 -15.09 14.21
C LEU A 19 -0.91 -14.33 15.48
N ILE A 20 -0.38 -13.11 15.34
CA ILE A 20 -0.07 -12.22 16.46
C ILE A 20 -1.35 -11.85 17.21
N ASP A 21 -2.41 -11.42 16.51
CA ASP A 21 -3.70 -11.10 17.14
C ASP A 21 -4.25 -12.30 17.91
N THR A 22 -4.23 -13.49 17.31
CA THR A 22 -4.71 -14.72 17.97
C THR A 22 -3.89 -15.03 19.22
N SER A 23 -2.57 -14.85 19.18
CA SER A 23 -1.71 -15.02 20.35
C SER A 23 -1.97 -14.00 21.47
N LEU A 24 -2.51 -12.83 21.15
CA LEU A 24 -2.82 -11.75 22.10
C LEU A 24 -4.28 -11.76 22.59
N GLY A 25 -5.00 -12.85 22.38
CA GLY A 25 -6.42 -12.96 22.79
C GLY A 25 -7.39 -12.37 21.77
N ASN A 26 -7.03 -12.47 20.49
CA ASN A 26 -7.89 -12.20 19.32
C ASN A 26 -8.40 -10.74 19.23
N GLN A 27 -7.54 -9.78 19.53
CA GLN A 27 -7.87 -8.35 19.55
C GLN A 27 -8.07 -7.74 18.15
N HIS A 28 -7.76 -8.48 17.07
CA HIS A 28 -7.90 -8.09 15.65
C HIS A 28 -7.21 -6.79 15.20
N LEU A 29 -6.58 -6.06 16.13
CA LEU A 29 -5.98 -4.74 15.90
C LEU A 29 -4.83 -4.82 14.87
N PHE A 30 -3.96 -5.82 14.98
CA PHE A 30 -2.78 -5.92 14.12
C PHE A 30 -3.16 -6.34 12.70
N ARG A 31 -4.06 -7.31 12.56
CA ARG A 31 -4.59 -7.77 11.27
C ARG A 31 -5.32 -6.62 10.57
N ASP A 32 -6.25 -5.96 11.25
CA ASP A 32 -7.06 -4.93 10.63
C ASP A 32 -6.21 -3.71 10.27
N GLY A 33 -5.25 -3.33 11.12
CA GLY A 33 -4.26 -2.31 10.81
C GLY A 33 -3.38 -2.66 9.60
N THR A 34 -2.91 -3.92 9.53
CA THR A 34 -2.11 -4.40 8.40
C THR A 34 -2.92 -4.42 7.11
N VAL A 35 -4.17 -4.88 7.16
CA VAL A 35 -5.08 -4.88 6.02
C VAL A 35 -5.35 -3.46 5.54
N LEU A 36 -5.68 -2.52 6.43
CA LEU A 36 -5.92 -1.12 6.07
C LEU A 36 -4.69 -0.47 5.43
N PHE A 37 -3.50 -0.69 6.01
CA PHE A 37 -2.25 -0.17 5.46
C PHE A 37 -2.03 -0.63 4.01
N TYR A 38 -2.17 -1.93 3.74
CA TYR A 38 -1.98 -2.45 2.40
C TYR A 38 -3.13 -2.11 1.43
N LEU A 39 -4.36 -2.01 1.94
CA LEU A 39 -5.51 -1.59 1.16
C LEU A 39 -5.32 -0.18 0.59
N VAL A 40 -4.86 0.77 1.42
CA VAL A 40 -4.59 2.15 0.97
C VAL A 40 -3.50 2.16 -0.11
N ASN A 41 -2.45 1.36 0.04
CA ASN A 41 -1.38 1.26 -0.96
C ASN A 41 -1.85 0.68 -2.30
N GLU A 42 -2.72 -0.34 -2.29
CA GLU A 42 -3.33 -0.87 -3.51
C GLU A 42 -4.34 0.12 -4.10
N ALA A 43 -5.12 0.82 -3.28
CA ALA A 43 -6.06 1.84 -3.74
C ALA A 43 -5.36 2.97 -4.50
N ILE A 44 -4.21 3.45 -3.99
CA ILE A 44 -3.37 4.43 -4.71
C ILE A 44 -2.89 3.85 -6.04
N SER A 45 -2.41 2.61 -6.05
CA SER A 45 -1.91 1.94 -7.26
C SER A 45 -3.00 1.76 -8.33
N ILE A 46 -4.23 1.45 -7.90
CA ILE A 46 -5.41 1.36 -8.77
C ILE A 46 -5.76 2.74 -9.32
N LEU A 47 -5.74 3.78 -8.48
CA LEU A 47 -6.09 5.13 -8.89
C LEU A 47 -5.08 5.70 -9.90
N GLU A 48 -3.79 5.42 -9.73
CA GLU A 48 -2.78 5.69 -10.74
C GLU A 48 -3.09 5.00 -12.07
N ASN A 49 -3.46 3.72 -12.04
CA ASN A 49 -3.80 2.97 -13.24
C ASN A 49 -5.08 3.50 -13.91
N ALA A 50 -6.09 3.87 -13.13
CA ALA A 50 -7.32 4.48 -13.61
C ALA A 50 -7.03 5.79 -14.38
N GLY A 51 -6.15 6.64 -13.85
CA GLY A 51 -5.72 7.86 -14.52
C GLY A 51 -5.00 7.58 -15.84
N ARG A 52 -4.14 6.55 -15.88
CA ARG A 52 -3.41 6.14 -17.11
C ARG A 52 -4.35 5.69 -18.23
N ILE A 53 -5.48 5.08 -17.90
CA ILE A 53 -6.49 4.65 -18.89
C ILE A 53 -7.54 5.73 -19.19
N GLY A 54 -7.36 6.95 -18.68
CA GLY A 54 -8.22 8.09 -18.99
C GLY A 54 -9.52 8.16 -18.20
N LEU A 55 -9.67 7.40 -17.10
CA LEU A 55 -10.83 7.57 -16.22
C LEU A 55 -10.77 8.94 -15.53
N PRO A 56 -11.91 9.64 -15.40
CA PRO A 56 -11.96 10.93 -14.72
C PRO A 56 -11.67 10.72 -13.23
N ILE A 57 -10.58 11.32 -12.74
CA ILE A 57 -10.21 11.33 -11.33
C ILE A 57 -10.44 12.75 -10.78
N PRO A 58 -11.10 12.89 -9.61
CA PRO A 58 -11.28 14.19 -8.98
C PRO A 58 -9.95 14.95 -8.78
N PRO A 59 -9.90 16.27 -9.05
CA PRO A 59 -8.65 17.04 -9.00
C PRO A 59 -7.94 16.98 -7.64
N GLN A 60 -8.69 16.91 -6.54
CA GLN A 60 -8.15 16.82 -5.19
C GLN A 60 -7.42 15.50 -4.96
N LEU A 61 -7.98 14.39 -5.46
CA LEU A 61 -7.35 13.07 -5.40
C LEU A 61 -6.10 13.02 -6.28
N GLN A 62 -6.17 13.58 -7.49
CA GLN A 62 -5.03 13.61 -8.40
C GLN A 62 -3.82 14.36 -7.80
N LYS A 63 -4.07 15.54 -7.19
CA LYS A 63 -3.04 16.29 -6.45
C LYS A 63 -2.46 15.49 -5.29
N GLY A 64 -3.33 14.80 -4.53
CA GLY A 64 -2.89 13.96 -3.42
C GLY A 64 -1.94 12.85 -3.88
N ILE A 65 -2.28 12.12 -4.95
CA ILE A 65 -1.44 11.07 -5.52
C ILE A 65 -0.09 11.62 -5.99
N GLU A 66 -0.08 12.79 -6.62
CA GLU A 66 1.14 13.42 -7.11
C GLU A 66 2.12 13.73 -5.98
N ILE A 67 1.65 14.32 -4.88
CA ILE A 67 2.46 14.59 -3.69
C ILE A 67 3.02 13.29 -3.10
N LEU A 68 2.20 12.24 -3.01
CA LEU A 68 2.64 10.93 -2.51
C LEU A 68 3.71 10.31 -3.42
N ARG A 69 3.58 10.50 -4.73
CA ARG A 69 4.56 10.02 -5.72
C ARG A 69 5.89 10.75 -5.61
N GLU A 70 5.88 12.06 -5.38
CA GLU A 70 7.10 12.85 -5.17
C GLU A 70 7.84 12.41 -3.93
N LYS A 71 7.14 12.26 -2.79
CA LYS A 71 7.74 11.74 -1.55
C LYS A 71 8.36 10.35 -1.73
N ARG A 72 7.69 9.46 -2.49
CA ARG A 72 8.22 8.11 -2.73
C ARG A 72 9.55 8.16 -3.50
N LYS A 73 9.67 9.05 -4.50
CA LYS A 73 10.90 9.25 -5.28
C LYS A 73 12.03 9.90 -4.49
N GLU A 74 11.71 10.72 -3.49
CA GLU A 74 12.69 11.32 -2.59
C GLU A 74 13.33 10.25 -1.70
N ASN A 75 12.51 9.41 -1.07
CA ASN A 75 12.98 8.28 -0.24
C ASN A 75 13.89 7.31 -1.03
N ASP A 76 13.51 6.95 -2.26
CA ASP A 76 14.31 6.02 -3.10
C ASP A 76 15.70 6.61 -3.44
N LYS A 77 15.84 7.94 -3.52
CA LYS A 77 17.12 8.60 -3.80
C LYS A 77 18.04 8.62 -2.58
N ASP A 78 17.48 8.85 -1.40
CA ASP A 78 18.25 8.88 -0.14
C ASP A 78 18.81 7.50 0.21
N GLU A 79 18.08 6.42 -0.08
CA GLU A 79 18.57 5.04 0.07
C GLU A 79 19.66 4.68 -0.95
N SER A 80 19.63 5.24 -2.17
CA SER A 80 20.66 4.98 -3.20
C SER A 80 21.96 5.78 -3.02
N SER A 81 21.96 6.74 -2.10
CA SER A 81 23.10 7.62 -1.79
C SER A 81 23.87 7.16 -0.54
N HIS A 82 23.46 6.04 0.07
CA HIS A 82 24.15 5.32 1.15
C HIS A 82 24.58 3.93 0.67
#